data_AF-A0A0L0RY44-F1
#
_entry.id   AF-A0A0L0RY44-F1
#
_cell.length_a   1.000
_cell.length_b   1.000
_cell.length_c   1.000
_cell.angle_alpha   90.00
_cell.angle_beta   90.00
_cell.angle_gamma   90.00
#
_symmetry.space_group_name_H-M   'P 1'
#
loop_
_entity.id
_entity.type
_entity.pdbx_description
1 polymer ?
#
loop_
_entity_poly.entity_id
_entity_poly.type
_entity_poly.pdbx_seq_one_letter_code
_entity_poly.pdbx_strand_id
1 'polypeptide(L)'
;MPTLAATTDFFSLGAWGGVCSTVPMLPMCQVLTRRGDKVCPLRGVNLGQVTILDIADVCLCLVVLILTGFIAYRTHSKYAAVGRSEMGIFNLFFFFTIAFQIISVGGWINSEPQDLRDFLLWAAIIHCGLVAATTWILFLNGLVAFQFVADGSNLSIYGIGGSGLLVFVGAAYVAADTAIGWTSALNPGPALESTILAAVTIYLPALFLVLYALLAVILVLTQLSVRKPLMFLGCGGAAFLLGQIFTFAISDAICTGTKQMIDGKVFATLLTFVGYACVYMFWSDITEDEWDDFEDQF
;
A
#
# COMPACT_ATOMS: atom_id res chain seq x y z
N MET A 1 -14.71 -23.92 -23.46
CA MET A 1 -13.74 -22.96 -24.03
C MET A 1 -14.16 -21.58 -23.57
N PRO A 2 -13.54 -21.00 -22.53
CA PRO A 2 -13.84 -19.63 -22.14
C PRO A 2 -13.26 -18.69 -23.20
N THR A 3 -14.10 -17.83 -23.72
CA THR A 3 -13.80 -16.87 -24.78
C THR A 3 -12.76 -15.85 -24.32
N LEU A 4 -11.70 -15.70 -25.13
CA LEU A 4 -10.61 -14.71 -25.05
C LEU A 4 -11.04 -13.23 -25.04
N ALA A 5 -12.34 -12.92 -24.93
CA ALA A 5 -12.88 -11.57 -25.04
C ALA A 5 -12.77 -10.72 -23.76
N ALA A 6 -12.47 -11.31 -22.60
CA ALA A 6 -12.45 -10.59 -21.32
C ALA A 6 -11.15 -9.82 -21.02
N THR A 7 -10.15 -9.87 -21.91
CA THR A 7 -8.81 -9.31 -21.64
C THR A 7 -8.61 -7.88 -22.13
N THR A 8 -9.53 -7.32 -22.92
CA THR A 8 -9.34 -5.99 -23.53
C THR A 8 -9.81 -4.82 -22.66
N ASP A 9 -10.65 -5.06 -21.65
CA ASP A 9 -11.23 -3.97 -20.84
C ASP A 9 -10.55 -3.79 -19.47
N PHE A 10 -9.61 -4.67 -19.11
CA PHE A 10 -8.93 -4.65 -17.80
C PHE A 10 -8.06 -3.40 -17.58
N PHE A 11 -7.66 -2.74 -18.67
CA PHE A 11 -6.78 -1.56 -18.67
C PHE A 11 -7.40 -0.31 -19.31
N SER A 12 -8.70 -0.30 -19.59
CA SER A 12 -9.36 0.95 -19.98
C SER A 12 -9.26 1.94 -18.81
N LEU A 13 -8.68 3.13 -19.07
CA LEU A 13 -8.34 4.12 -18.05
C LEU A 13 -9.55 4.51 -17.20
N GLY A 14 -9.58 4.01 -15.96
CA GLY A 14 -10.66 4.29 -15.02
C GLY A 14 -11.81 3.30 -15.04
N ALA A 15 -11.78 2.23 -15.86
CA ALA A 15 -12.80 1.18 -15.84
C ALA A 15 -12.54 0.17 -14.72
N TRP A 16 -13.35 0.26 -13.66
CA TRP A 16 -13.25 -0.55 -12.45
C TRP A 16 -14.03 -1.86 -12.52
N GLY A 17 -14.93 -2.04 -13.49
CA GLY A 17 -15.74 -3.25 -13.64
C GLY A 17 -14.93 -4.52 -13.74
N GLY A 18 -13.99 -4.58 -14.69
CA GLY A 18 -13.08 -5.73 -14.84
C GLY A 18 -12.25 -5.95 -13.58
N VAL A 19 -11.56 -4.90 -13.12
CA VAL A 19 -10.66 -4.96 -11.96
C VAL A 19 -11.38 -5.45 -10.70
N CYS A 20 -12.54 -4.89 -10.37
CA CYS A 20 -13.27 -5.23 -9.14
C CYS A 20 -14.06 -6.54 -9.23
N SER A 21 -14.36 -7.03 -10.44
CA SER A 21 -14.94 -8.37 -10.64
C SER A 21 -13.91 -9.48 -10.41
N THR A 22 -12.65 -9.23 -10.78
CA THR A 22 -11.52 -10.18 -10.64
C THR A 22 -10.83 -10.07 -9.28
N VAL A 23 -10.74 -8.84 -8.74
CA VAL A 23 -10.01 -8.54 -7.50
C VAL A 23 -10.91 -7.74 -6.54
N PRO A 24 -11.96 -8.36 -6.00
CA PRO A 24 -12.96 -7.65 -5.18
C PRO A 24 -12.39 -7.14 -3.85
N MET A 25 -11.26 -7.67 -3.38
CA MET A 25 -10.65 -7.35 -2.08
C MET A 25 -9.74 -6.11 -2.12
N LEU A 26 -9.64 -5.41 -3.24
CA LEU A 26 -8.98 -4.11 -3.29
C LEU A 26 -9.79 -3.03 -2.55
N PRO A 27 -9.15 -2.10 -1.82
CA PRO A 27 -9.87 -1.10 -1.02
C PRO A 27 -10.79 -0.23 -1.88
N MET A 28 -10.35 0.20 -3.06
CA MET A 28 -11.20 0.96 -3.98
C MET A 28 -12.39 0.15 -4.52
N CYS A 29 -12.29 -1.17 -4.60
CA CYS A 29 -13.42 -2.00 -5.01
C CYS A 29 -14.49 -2.10 -3.91
N GLN A 30 -14.07 -2.09 -2.64
CA GLN A 30 -14.98 -1.97 -1.50
C GLN A 30 -15.69 -0.61 -1.47
N VAL A 31 -15.01 0.43 -1.97
CA VAL A 31 -15.54 1.79 -2.09
C VAL A 31 -16.55 1.92 -3.24
N LEU A 32 -16.28 1.31 -4.39
CA LEU A 32 -17.05 1.54 -5.63
C LEU A 32 -18.22 0.59 -5.87
N THR A 33 -18.19 -0.63 -5.32
CA THR A 33 -19.18 -1.64 -5.73
C THR A 33 -20.31 -1.84 -4.71
N ARG A 34 -21.51 -1.38 -5.09
CA ARG A 34 -22.71 -2.19 -4.93
C ARG A 34 -22.51 -3.49 -5.72
N ARG A 35 -21.92 -4.50 -5.05
CA ARG A 35 -21.97 -5.95 -5.35
C ARG A 35 -22.21 -6.29 -6.84
N GLY A 36 -21.25 -5.98 -7.71
CA GLY A 36 -21.19 -6.62 -9.03
C GLY A 36 -20.95 -8.12 -8.87
N ASP A 37 -21.34 -8.92 -9.88
CA ASP A 37 -21.07 -10.36 -9.89
C ASP A 37 -19.56 -10.59 -9.88
N LYS A 38 -19.05 -11.09 -8.75
CA LYS A 38 -17.64 -11.46 -8.59
C LYS A 38 -17.40 -12.74 -9.37
N VAL A 39 -16.31 -12.81 -10.13
CA VAL A 39 -15.93 -14.04 -10.86
C VAL A 39 -15.70 -15.17 -9.86
N CYS A 40 -15.04 -14.87 -8.74
CA CYS A 40 -14.83 -15.80 -7.65
C CYS A 40 -15.08 -15.12 -6.28
N PRO A 41 -16.28 -15.25 -5.69
CA PRO A 41 -16.55 -14.72 -4.35
C PRO A 41 -15.91 -15.60 -3.26
N LEU A 42 -15.18 -14.99 -2.33
CA LEU A 42 -14.66 -15.68 -1.14
C LEU A 42 -15.81 -16.17 -0.24
N ARG A 43 -15.69 -17.39 0.27
CA ARG A 43 -16.69 -18.02 1.15
C ARG A 43 -16.63 -17.47 2.59
N GLY A 44 -15.43 -17.08 3.03
CA GLY A 44 -15.19 -16.62 4.38
C GLY A 44 -15.42 -17.67 5.48
N VAL A 45 -15.21 -17.22 6.73
CA VAL A 45 -15.44 -17.99 7.95
C VAL A 45 -16.45 -17.26 8.82
N ASN A 46 -17.45 -17.99 9.34
CA ASN A 46 -18.45 -17.46 10.26
C ASN A 46 -18.00 -17.66 11.71
N LEU A 47 -17.78 -16.56 12.43
CA LEU A 47 -17.44 -16.52 13.85
C LEU A 47 -18.68 -16.13 14.67
N GLY A 48 -19.76 -16.91 14.52
CA GLY A 48 -21.05 -16.62 15.14
C GLY A 48 -21.79 -15.48 14.43
N GLN A 49 -21.69 -14.26 14.93
CA GLN A 49 -22.39 -13.08 14.41
C GLN A 49 -21.63 -12.32 13.30
N VAL A 50 -20.34 -12.63 13.12
CA VAL A 50 -19.47 -11.93 12.16
C VAL A 50 -18.95 -12.93 11.12
N THR A 51 -19.08 -12.61 9.84
CA THR A 51 -18.39 -13.32 8.76
C THR A 51 -17.15 -12.53 8.35
N ILE A 52 -16.00 -13.18 8.34
CA ILE A 52 -14.77 -12.62 7.78
C ILE A 52 -14.56 -13.29 6.42
N LEU A 53 -14.53 -12.50 5.33
CA LEU A 53 -14.40 -13.06 3.97
C LEU A 53 -12.97 -13.51 3.68
N ASP A 54 -11.98 -12.69 4.04
CA ASP A 54 -10.55 -12.98 3.81
C ASP A 54 -9.80 -13.11 5.14
N ILE A 55 -10.02 -14.25 5.81
CA ILE A 55 -9.36 -14.54 7.08
C ILE A 55 -7.83 -14.65 6.93
N ALA A 56 -7.35 -15.10 5.77
CA ALA A 56 -5.93 -15.31 5.53
C ALA A 56 -5.20 -13.96 5.45
N ASP A 57 -5.73 -13.00 4.68
CA ASP A 57 -5.17 -11.65 4.62
C ASP A 57 -5.26 -10.93 5.96
N VAL A 58 -6.37 -11.08 6.71
CA VAL A 58 -6.52 -10.49 8.05
C VAL A 58 -5.47 -11.02 9.02
N CYS A 59 -5.28 -12.35 9.09
CA CYS A 59 -4.26 -12.95 9.96
C CYS A 59 -2.85 -12.51 9.56
N LEU A 60 -2.55 -12.45 8.26
CA LEU A 60 -1.28 -11.97 7.78
C LEU A 60 -1.05 -10.49 8.13
N CYS A 61 -2.06 -9.64 7.94
CA CYS A 61 -1.99 -8.22 8.30
C CYS A 61 -1.68 -8.01 9.78
N LEU A 62 -2.23 -8.83 10.68
CA LEU A 62 -1.89 -8.76 12.12
C LEU A 62 -0.40 -9.03 12.37
N VAL A 63 0.16 -10.05 11.72
CA VAL A 63 1.60 -10.36 11.81
C VAL A 63 2.42 -9.20 11.23
N VAL A 64 2.05 -8.71 10.05
CA VAL A 64 2.71 -7.59 9.39
C VAL A 64 2.66 -6.32 10.25
N LEU A 65 1.55 -6.06 10.94
CA LEU A 65 1.39 -4.91 11.84
C LEU A 65 2.38 -4.97 13.00
N ILE A 66 2.53 -6.15 13.62
CA ILE A 66 3.51 -6.38 14.70
C ILE A 66 4.93 -6.18 14.17
N LEU A 67 5.27 -6.78 13.02
CA LEU A 67 6.59 -6.64 12.41
C LEU A 67 6.91 -5.20 11.98
N THR A 68 5.90 -4.47 11.50
CA THR A 68 6.02 -3.04 11.18
C THR A 68 6.31 -2.23 12.45
N GLY A 69 5.62 -2.52 13.55
CA GLY A 69 5.91 -1.91 14.86
C GLY A 69 7.32 -2.22 15.35
N PHE A 70 7.81 -3.45 15.14
CA PHE A 70 9.19 -3.83 15.45
C PHE A 70 10.21 -3.06 14.60
N ILE A 71 9.97 -2.91 13.29
CA ILE A 71 10.81 -2.10 12.40
C ILE A 71 10.80 -0.62 12.81
N ALA A 72 9.65 -0.08 13.18
CA ALA A 72 9.53 1.29 13.68
C ALA A 72 10.33 1.50 14.98
N TYR A 73 10.25 0.54 15.91
CA TYR A 73 11.07 0.54 17.12
C TYR A 73 12.58 0.53 16.79
N ARG A 74 13.02 -0.38 15.91
CA ARG A 74 14.43 -0.46 15.45
C ARG A 74 14.91 0.83 14.78
N THR A 75 14.05 1.49 14.01
CA THR A 75 14.34 2.79 13.39
C THR A 75 14.62 3.86 14.46
N HIS A 76 13.80 3.93 15.51
CA HIS A 76 13.99 4.89 16.59
C HIS A 76 15.19 4.58 17.49
N SER A 77 15.59 3.31 17.59
CA SER A 77 16.77 2.89 18.38
C SER A 77 18.11 3.31 17.77
N LYS A 78 18.16 3.71 16.49
CA LYS A 78 19.39 4.22 15.87
C LYS A 78 19.67 5.65 16.34
N TYR A 79 20.86 5.91 16.90
CA TYR A 79 21.20 7.22 17.49
C TYR A 79 21.62 8.27 16.46
N ALA A 80 22.35 7.89 15.40
CA ALA A 80 22.95 8.80 14.43
C ALA A 80 22.69 8.37 12.96
N ALA A 81 21.44 8.08 12.60
CA ALA A 81 21.07 7.73 11.23
C ALA A 81 20.45 8.93 10.50
N VAL A 82 20.94 9.21 9.29
CA VAL A 82 20.42 10.27 8.42
C VAL A 82 18.94 10.01 8.07
N GLY A 83 18.10 11.03 8.22
CA GLY A 83 16.67 10.92 7.87
C GLY A 83 15.85 10.00 8.79
N ARG A 84 16.32 9.72 10.01
CA ARG A 84 15.63 8.84 10.97
C ARG A 84 14.20 9.26 11.27
N SER A 85 13.96 10.56 11.48
CA SER A 85 12.62 11.05 11.83
C SER A 85 11.67 10.94 10.64
N GLU A 86 12.16 11.21 9.43
CA GLU A 86 11.46 11.12 8.16
C GLU A 86 11.09 9.67 7.82
N MET A 87 12.01 8.74 8.09
CA MET A 87 11.75 7.30 8.00
C MET A 87 10.71 6.86 9.04
N GLY A 88 10.73 7.46 10.24
CA GLY A 88 9.70 7.27 11.26
C GLY A 88 8.30 7.66 10.78
N ILE A 89 8.16 8.76 10.02
CA ILE A 89 6.90 9.18 9.41
C ILE A 89 6.44 8.14 8.37
N PHE A 90 7.35 7.64 7.53
CA PHE A 90 7.03 6.58 6.57
C PHE A 90 6.52 5.30 7.27
N ASN A 91 7.22 4.83 8.29
CA ASN A 91 6.83 3.66 9.08
C ASN A 91 5.46 3.84 9.74
N LEU A 92 5.15 5.05 10.24
CA LEU A 92 3.86 5.38 10.83
C LEU A 92 2.71 5.29 9.81
N PHE A 93 2.89 5.87 8.63
CA PHE A 93 1.88 5.81 7.56
C PHE A 93 1.70 4.39 7.01
N PHE A 94 2.78 3.63 6.88
CA PHE A 94 2.69 2.21 6.50
C PHE A 94 1.97 1.38 7.56
N PHE A 95 2.25 1.62 8.86
CA PHE A 95 1.54 0.98 9.96
C PHE A 95 0.02 1.23 9.89
N PHE A 96 -0.40 2.48 9.69
CA PHE A 96 -1.81 2.80 9.54
C PHE A 96 -2.41 2.21 8.26
N THR A 97 -1.66 2.15 7.16
CA THR A 97 -2.11 1.49 5.92
C THR A 97 -2.47 0.03 6.19
N ILE A 98 -1.61 -0.73 6.87
CA ILE A 98 -1.88 -2.13 7.23
C ILE A 98 -3.02 -2.24 8.25
N ALA A 99 -3.10 -1.35 9.24
CA ALA A 99 -4.18 -1.34 10.22
C ALA A 99 -5.56 -1.15 9.56
N PHE A 100 -5.66 -0.22 8.61
CA PHE A 100 -6.88 0.02 7.85
C PHE A 100 -7.14 -1.05 6.79
N GLN A 101 -6.12 -1.78 6.32
CA GLN A 101 -6.31 -2.96 5.48
C GLN A 101 -7.11 -4.06 6.20
N ILE A 102 -6.80 -4.34 7.47
CA ILE A 102 -7.55 -5.33 8.28
C ILE A 102 -9.06 -5.01 8.27
N ILE A 103 -9.40 -3.74 8.40
CA ILE A 103 -10.80 -3.28 8.49
C ILE A 103 -11.45 -3.25 7.11
N SER A 104 -10.80 -2.66 6.12
CA SER A 104 -11.40 -2.44 4.80
C SER A 104 -11.43 -3.69 3.92
N VAL A 105 -10.43 -4.58 4.03
CA VAL A 105 -10.24 -5.74 3.13
C VAL A 105 -10.71 -7.05 3.76
N GLY A 106 -10.76 -7.15 5.10
CA GLY A 106 -11.22 -8.35 5.81
C GLY A 106 -12.67 -8.77 5.51
N GLY A 107 -13.43 -7.91 4.81
CA GLY A 107 -14.71 -8.27 4.22
C GLY A 107 -15.77 -8.63 5.26
N TRP A 108 -15.92 -7.76 6.26
CA TRP A 108 -16.88 -7.86 7.37
C TRP A 108 -18.37 -7.72 6.94
N ILE A 109 -18.67 -7.95 5.66
CA ILE A 109 -19.83 -7.44 4.90
C ILE A 109 -21.17 -8.15 5.19
N ASN A 110 -21.17 -9.21 5.99
CA ASN A 110 -22.42 -9.90 6.32
C ASN A 110 -23.07 -9.44 7.63
N SER A 111 -22.50 -8.47 8.34
CA SER A 111 -23.13 -7.98 9.57
C SER A 111 -24.08 -6.83 9.26
N GLU A 112 -25.36 -7.18 9.08
CA GLU A 112 -26.50 -6.26 9.12
C GLU A 112 -26.58 -5.64 10.52
N PRO A 113 -25.93 -4.49 10.71
CA PRO A 113 -26.63 -3.21 10.55
C PRO A 113 -25.99 -2.27 9.51
N GLN A 114 -26.78 -1.32 9.03
CA GLN A 114 -26.35 -0.24 8.12
C GLN A 114 -25.14 0.55 8.65
N ASP A 115 -25.08 0.79 9.96
CA ASP A 115 -23.99 1.54 10.59
C ASP A 115 -22.62 0.86 10.42
N LEU A 116 -22.57 -0.48 10.43
CA LEU A 116 -21.32 -1.21 10.22
C LEU A 116 -20.86 -1.09 8.77
N ARG A 117 -21.78 -1.12 7.82
CA ARG A 117 -21.47 -0.92 6.40
C ARG A 117 -20.87 0.46 6.17
N ASP A 118 -21.46 1.49 6.77
CA ASP A 118 -20.97 2.86 6.63
C ASP A 118 -19.58 3.01 7.27
N PHE A 119 -19.35 2.40 8.43
CA PHE A 119 -18.01 2.33 9.05
C PHE A 119 -16.96 1.67 8.13
N LEU A 120 -17.28 0.52 7.54
CA LEU A 120 -16.37 -0.19 6.63
C LEU A 120 -16.07 0.61 5.35
N LEU A 121 -17.07 1.32 4.84
CA LEU A 121 -16.91 2.19 3.68
C LEU A 121 -15.95 3.35 3.98
N TRP A 122 -16.13 4.03 5.12
CA TRP A 122 -15.19 5.06 5.57
C TRP A 122 -13.79 4.51 5.83
N ALA A 123 -13.67 3.30 6.39
CA ALA A 123 -12.38 2.64 6.55
C ALA A 123 -11.70 2.38 5.19
N ALA A 124 -12.45 1.97 4.17
CA ALA A 124 -11.91 1.76 2.83
C ALA A 124 -11.50 3.08 2.13
N ILE A 125 -12.27 4.15 2.33
CA ILE A 125 -11.92 5.52 1.87
C ILE A 125 -10.61 5.98 2.52
N ILE A 126 -10.48 5.83 3.84
CA ILE A 126 -9.27 6.20 4.58
C ILE A 126 -8.09 5.33 4.12
N HIS A 127 -8.30 4.03 3.90
CA HIS A 127 -7.26 3.14 3.39
C HIS A 127 -6.75 3.59 2.01
N CYS A 128 -7.63 3.99 1.08
CA CYS A 128 -7.22 4.54 -0.21
C CYS A 128 -6.33 5.78 -0.06
N GLY A 129 -6.70 6.70 0.85
CA GLY A 129 -5.89 7.87 1.17
C GLY A 129 -4.52 7.51 1.75
N LEU A 130 -4.47 6.53 2.66
CA LEU A 130 -3.24 6.08 3.31
C LEU A 130 -2.25 5.45 2.32
N VAL A 131 -2.74 4.67 1.34
CA VAL A 131 -1.89 4.10 0.27
C VAL A 131 -1.22 5.22 -0.53
N ALA A 132 -1.99 6.24 -0.94
CA ALA A 132 -1.47 7.38 -1.70
C ALA A 132 -0.45 8.20 -0.88
N ALA A 133 -0.77 8.48 0.38
CA ALA A 133 0.13 9.23 1.26
C ALA A 133 1.42 8.48 1.59
N THR A 134 1.34 7.16 1.85
CA THR A 134 2.50 6.32 2.17
C THR A 134 3.51 6.30 1.02
N THR A 135 3.04 6.17 -0.22
CA THR A 135 3.91 6.18 -1.40
C THR A 135 4.50 7.56 -1.68
N TRP A 136 3.74 8.63 -1.46
CA TRP A 136 4.25 10.01 -1.51
C TRP A 136 5.36 10.27 -0.49
N ILE A 137 5.13 9.86 0.77
CA ILE A 137 6.12 10.00 1.85
C ILE A 137 7.38 9.19 1.56
N LEU A 138 7.24 7.98 1.00
CA LEU A 138 8.39 7.18 0.58
C LEU A 138 9.21 7.90 -0.50
N PHE A 139 8.54 8.47 -1.51
CA PHE A 139 9.19 9.29 -2.53
C PHE A 139 9.99 10.44 -1.92
N LEU A 140 9.39 11.21 -1.00
CA LEU A 140 10.10 12.31 -0.34
C LEU A 140 11.26 11.83 0.53
N ASN A 141 11.15 10.66 1.18
CA ASN A 141 12.28 10.04 1.88
C ASN A 141 13.47 9.79 0.93
N GLY A 142 13.21 9.39 -0.32
CA GLY A 142 14.24 9.28 -1.34
C GLY A 142 14.95 10.60 -1.66
N LEU A 143 14.27 11.74 -1.54
CA LEU A 143 14.87 13.07 -1.71
C LEU A 143 15.71 13.51 -0.51
N VAL A 144 15.30 13.16 0.71
CA VAL A 144 16.04 13.48 1.94
C VAL A 144 17.45 12.89 1.91
N ALA A 145 17.63 11.74 1.29
CA ALA A 145 18.94 11.09 1.15
C ALA A 145 19.97 11.94 0.38
N PHE A 146 19.53 12.88 -0.47
CA PHE A 146 20.42 13.80 -1.18
C PHE A 146 20.83 15.03 -0.35
N GLN A 147 20.31 15.17 0.88
CA GLN A 147 20.64 16.24 1.83
C GLN A 147 20.41 17.67 1.29
N PHE A 148 19.49 17.84 0.31
CA PHE A 148 19.09 19.17 -0.17
C PHE A 148 18.42 20.01 0.92
N VAL A 149 17.76 19.35 1.85
CA VAL A 149 17.22 19.91 3.09
C VAL A 149 17.88 19.16 4.23
N ALA A 150 18.29 19.87 5.29
CA ALA A 150 18.85 19.25 6.47
C ALA A 150 17.84 18.23 7.06
N ASP A 151 18.29 17.00 7.24
CA ASP A 151 17.50 15.94 7.86
C ASP A 151 17.24 16.25 9.33
N GLY A 152 16.07 15.82 9.84
CA GLY A 152 15.61 16.17 11.18
C GLY A 152 15.25 17.65 11.36
N SER A 153 15.43 18.51 10.35
CA SER A 153 14.99 19.90 10.43
C SER A 153 13.46 19.98 10.46
N ASN A 154 12.93 21.03 11.11
CA ASN A 154 11.49 21.30 11.13
C ASN A 154 10.91 21.39 9.71
N LEU A 155 11.68 21.94 8.76
CA LEU A 155 11.25 22.03 7.36
C LEU A 155 11.09 20.66 6.72
N SER A 156 12.03 19.74 6.96
CA SER A 156 11.94 18.36 6.45
C SER A 156 10.77 17.60 7.07
N ILE A 157 10.67 17.62 8.40
CA ILE A 157 9.62 16.91 9.16
C ILE A 157 8.22 17.41 8.79
N TYR A 158 7.99 18.73 8.83
CA TYR A 158 6.69 19.31 8.47
C TYR A 158 6.42 19.27 6.97
N GLY A 159 7.47 19.35 6.14
CA GLY A 159 7.34 19.22 4.70
C GLY A 159 6.83 17.84 4.31
N ILE A 160 7.43 16.77 4.83
CA ILE A 160 7.03 15.39 4.55
C ILE A 160 5.70 15.06 5.22
N GLY A 161 5.58 15.31 6.52
CA GLY A 161 4.34 15.02 7.26
C GLY A 161 3.16 15.84 6.76
N GLY A 162 3.35 17.13 6.52
CA GLY A 162 2.31 18.05 6.04
C GLY A 162 1.87 17.75 4.61
N SER A 163 2.81 17.57 3.67
CA SER A 163 2.45 17.19 2.29
C SER A 163 1.85 15.78 2.21
N GLY A 164 2.33 14.84 3.03
CA GLY A 164 1.73 13.51 3.18
C GLY A 164 0.28 13.58 3.67
N LEU A 165 -0.01 14.42 4.67
CA LEU A 165 -1.37 14.68 5.14
C LEU A 165 -2.25 15.33 4.05
N LEU A 166 -1.71 16.24 3.24
CA LEU A 166 -2.45 16.83 2.12
C LEU A 166 -2.81 15.79 1.05
N VAL A 167 -1.86 14.91 0.69
CA VAL A 167 -2.11 13.80 -0.24
C VAL A 167 -3.13 12.82 0.35
N PHE A 168 -3.01 12.51 1.64
CA PHE A 168 -3.98 11.66 2.36
C PHE A 168 -5.40 12.23 2.26
N VAL A 169 -5.59 13.50 2.65
CA VAL A 169 -6.90 14.16 2.62
C VAL A 169 -7.43 14.27 1.19
N GLY A 170 -6.58 14.63 0.23
CA GLY A 170 -6.98 14.75 -1.18
C GLY A 170 -7.43 13.43 -1.78
N ALA A 171 -6.66 12.35 -1.59
CA ALA A 171 -7.01 11.02 -2.09
C ALA A 171 -8.24 10.43 -1.37
N ALA A 172 -8.35 10.62 -0.05
CA ALA A 172 -9.55 10.22 0.70
C ALA A 172 -10.79 11.02 0.27
N TYR A 173 -10.65 12.31 -0.02
CA TYR A 173 -11.73 13.14 -0.56
C TYR A 173 -12.20 12.63 -1.93
N VAL A 174 -11.27 12.37 -2.86
CA VAL A 174 -11.61 11.80 -4.18
C VAL A 174 -12.33 10.46 -4.02
N ALA A 175 -11.84 9.58 -3.14
CA ALA A 175 -12.49 8.31 -2.85
C ALA A 175 -13.90 8.49 -2.28
N ALA A 176 -14.08 9.37 -1.29
CA ALA A 176 -15.37 9.64 -0.67
C ALA A 176 -16.38 10.27 -1.65
N ASP A 177 -15.95 11.26 -2.43
CA ASP A 177 -16.84 11.93 -3.38
C ASP A 177 -17.25 10.99 -4.52
N THR A 178 -16.35 10.10 -4.96
CA THR A 178 -16.66 9.06 -5.96
C THR A 178 -17.62 8.00 -5.39
N ALA A 179 -17.46 7.62 -4.11
CA ALA A 179 -18.20 6.50 -3.51
C ALA A 179 -19.61 6.85 -3.03
N ILE A 180 -19.72 7.98 -2.32
CA ILE A 180 -20.93 8.38 -1.61
C ILE A 180 -21.43 9.76 -2.01
N GLY A 181 -20.73 10.44 -2.93
CA GLY A 181 -21.18 11.74 -3.42
C GLY A 181 -21.13 12.85 -2.38
N TRP A 182 -20.14 12.81 -1.48
CA TRP A 182 -20.03 13.73 -0.34
C TRP A 182 -20.28 15.20 -0.72
N THR A 183 -19.68 15.67 -1.81
CA THR A 183 -19.88 17.01 -2.38
C THR A 183 -20.52 16.99 -3.76
N SER A 184 -20.62 15.81 -4.38
CA SER A 184 -21.14 15.58 -5.72
C SER A 184 -20.34 16.26 -6.85
N ALA A 185 -19.12 16.72 -6.57
CA ALA A 185 -18.28 17.43 -7.52
C ALA A 185 -17.73 16.51 -8.63
N LEU A 186 -17.45 15.25 -8.29
CA LEU A 186 -16.92 14.22 -9.18
C LEU A 186 -18.03 13.36 -9.82
N ASN A 187 -19.30 13.77 -9.69
CA ASN A 187 -20.50 13.05 -10.10
C ASN A 187 -20.60 11.62 -9.49
N PRO A 188 -21.31 11.46 -8.36
CA PRO A 188 -21.56 10.15 -7.75
C PRO A 188 -22.53 9.37 -8.63
N GLY A 189 -22.00 8.72 -9.67
CA GLY A 189 -22.74 7.74 -10.46
C GLY A 189 -22.54 6.33 -9.89
N PRO A 190 -23.16 5.30 -10.50
CA PRO A 190 -22.74 3.91 -10.28
C PRO A 190 -21.33 3.75 -10.84
N ALA A 191 -20.33 4.14 -10.04
CA ALA A 191 -18.96 4.39 -10.46
C ALA A 191 -18.19 3.08 -10.74
N LEU A 192 -18.52 2.45 -11.84
CA LEU A 192 -17.64 1.47 -12.49
C LEU A 192 -16.63 2.15 -13.42
N GLU A 193 -16.71 3.49 -13.56
CA GLU A 193 -15.77 4.29 -14.33
C GLU A 193 -15.39 5.57 -13.56
N SER A 194 -14.15 5.66 -13.07
CA SER A 194 -13.59 6.87 -12.48
C SER A 194 -12.07 6.92 -12.69
N THR A 195 -11.67 7.70 -13.70
CA THR A 195 -10.25 7.92 -14.02
C THR A 195 -9.53 8.68 -12.91
N ILE A 196 -10.21 9.61 -12.25
CA ILE A 196 -9.61 10.41 -11.16
C ILE A 196 -9.31 9.51 -9.96
N LEU A 197 -10.23 8.60 -9.60
CA LEU A 197 -9.95 7.62 -8.56
C LEU A 197 -8.78 6.71 -8.93
N ALA A 198 -8.68 6.29 -10.20
CA ALA A 198 -7.59 5.44 -10.66
C ALA A 198 -6.25 6.18 -10.62
N ALA A 199 -6.26 7.46 -10.97
CA ALA A 199 -5.09 8.32 -10.88
C ALA A 199 -4.56 8.43 -9.45
N VAL A 200 -5.42 8.69 -8.46
CA VAL A 200 -4.97 8.89 -7.08
C VAL A 200 -4.66 7.60 -6.33
N THR A 201 -5.29 6.46 -6.70
CA THR A 201 -5.11 5.18 -5.98
C THR A 201 -4.15 4.20 -6.65
N ILE A 202 -3.88 4.33 -7.95
CA ILE A 202 -2.99 3.42 -8.70
C ILE A 202 -1.85 4.21 -9.35
N TYR A 203 -2.17 5.15 -10.26
CA TYR A 203 -1.15 5.73 -11.13
C TYR A 203 -0.16 6.64 -10.40
N LEU A 204 -0.64 7.54 -9.54
CA LEU A 204 0.24 8.40 -8.72
C LEU A 204 1.06 7.58 -7.71
N PRO A 205 0.48 6.65 -6.94
CA PRO A 205 1.27 5.76 -6.08
C PRO A 205 2.36 5.00 -6.84
N ALA A 206 2.02 4.43 -8.01
CA ALA A 206 3.00 3.74 -8.86
C ALA A 206 4.10 4.69 -9.35
N LEU A 207 3.75 5.91 -9.76
CA LEU A 207 4.72 6.94 -10.16
C LEU A 207 5.67 7.27 -9.00
N PHE A 208 5.15 7.49 -7.78
CA PHE A 208 5.97 7.81 -6.61
C PHE A 208 6.93 6.67 -6.26
N LEU A 209 6.50 5.41 -6.37
CA LEU A 209 7.37 4.25 -6.19
C LEU A 209 8.50 4.20 -7.23
N VAL A 210 8.20 4.47 -8.50
CA VAL A 210 9.21 4.53 -9.57
C VAL A 210 10.18 5.68 -9.32
N LEU A 211 9.69 6.86 -8.97
CA LEU A 211 10.53 8.01 -8.66
C LEU A 211 11.45 7.74 -7.46
N TYR A 212 10.92 7.14 -6.39
CA TYR A 212 11.72 6.69 -5.25
C TYR A 212 12.82 5.72 -5.69
N ALA A 213 12.48 4.69 -6.46
CA ALA A 213 13.45 3.69 -6.91
C ALA A 213 14.55 4.33 -7.79
N LEU A 214 14.19 5.24 -8.70
CA LEU A 214 15.16 5.97 -9.52
C LEU A 214 16.09 6.82 -8.67
N LEU A 215 15.53 7.59 -7.72
CA LEU A 215 16.31 8.40 -6.78
C LEU A 215 17.27 7.55 -5.95
N ALA A 216 16.79 6.42 -5.42
CA ALA A 216 17.60 5.49 -4.63
C ALA A 216 18.74 4.85 -5.44
N VAL A 217 18.48 4.47 -6.70
CA VAL A 217 19.55 3.99 -7.61
C VAL A 217 20.57 5.09 -7.88
N ILE A 218 20.13 6.30 -8.21
CA ILE A 218 21.02 7.43 -8.48
C ILE A 218 21.88 7.74 -7.26
N LEU A 219 21.30 7.76 -6.06
CA LEU A 219 22.01 7.99 -4.81
C LEU A 219 23.15 6.98 -4.66
N VAL A 220 22.88 5.68 -4.75
CA VAL A 220 23.90 4.65 -4.55
C VAL A 220 24.98 4.71 -5.63
N LEU A 221 24.61 4.91 -6.90
CA LEU A 221 25.56 4.93 -8.00
C LEU A 221 26.45 6.17 -8.03
N THR A 222 26.00 7.29 -7.44
CA THR A 222 26.73 8.56 -7.49
C THR A 222 27.44 8.90 -6.18
N GLN A 223 26.85 8.56 -5.03
CA GLN A 223 27.34 8.99 -3.72
C GLN A 223 28.03 7.86 -2.93
N LEU A 224 27.71 6.59 -3.18
CA LEU A 224 28.24 5.47 -2.41
C LEU A 224 29.29 4.67 -3.20
N SER A 225 30.34 4.24 -2.51
CA SER A 225 31.35 3.31 -3.04
C SER A 225 30.87 1.85 -3.02
N VAL A 226 30.01 1.50 -2.04
CA VAL A 226 29.47 0.16 -1.83
C VAL A 226 28.10 0.01 -2.50
N ARG A 227 27.93 -1.05 -3.30
CA ARG A 227 26.71 -1.30 -4.09
C ARG A 227 25.74 -2.30 -3.46
N LYS A 228 26.07 -2.83 -2.28
CA LYS A 228 25.23 -3.78 -1.52
C LYS A 228 23.78 -3.29 -1.34
N PRO A 229 23.49 -2.00 -1.07
CA PRO A 229 22.11 -1.52 -0.94
C PRO A 229 21.23 -1.78 -2.18
N LEU A 230 21.80 -1.81 -3.39
CA LEU A 230 21.06 -2.06 -4.62
C LEU A 230 20.37 -3.43 -4.64
N MET A 231 20.93 -4.43 -3.94
CA MET A 231 20.29 -5.74 -3.83
C MET A 231 18.96 -5.64 -3.08
N PHE A 232 18.90 -4.87 -1.98
CA PHE A 232 17.66 -4.67 -1.24
C PHE A 232 16.63 -3.89 -2.06
N LEU A 233 17.07 -2.86 -2.78
CA LEU A 233 16.19 -2.12 -3.69
C LEU A 233 15.62 -3.01 -4.81
N GLY A 234 16.47 -3.85 -5.42
CA GLY A 234 16.06 -4.81 -6.45
C GLY A 234 15.11 -5.87 -5.92
N CYS A 235 15.39 -6.46 -4.76
CA CYS A 235 14.51 -7.42 -4.09
C CYS A 235 13.16 -6.79 -3.74
N GLY A 236 13.15 -5.56 -3.21
CA GLY A 236 11.93 -4.87 -2.86
C GLY A 236 11.06 -4.53 -4.08
N GLY A 237 11.68 -4.05 -5.16
CA GLY A 237 11.00 -3.79 -6.43
C GLY A 237 10.42 -5.07 -7.06
N ALA A 238 11.21 -6.16 -7.08
CA ALA A 238 10.75 -7.44 -7.58
C ALA A 238 9.59 -8.01 -6.76
N ALA A 239 9.66 -7.92 -5.42
CA ALA A 239 8.58 -8.35 -4.54
C ALA A 239 7.30 -7.55 -4.81
N PHE A 240 7.39 -6.21 -4.92
CA PHE A 240 6.23 -5.38 -5.22
C PHE A 240 5.59 -5.73 -6.57
N LEU A 241 6.40 -5.88 -7.64
CA LEU A 241 5.92 -6.26 -8.97
C LEU A 241 5.24 -7.64 -8.96
N LEU A 242 5.85 -8.62 -8.29
CA LEU A 242 5.23 -9.93 -8.10
C LEU A 242 3.90 -9.80 -7.36
N GLY A 243 3.83 -8.96 -6.32
CA GLY A 243 2.58 -8.67 -5.61
C GLY A 243 1.47 -8.12 -6.51
N GLN A 244 1.82 -7.23 -7.45
CA GLN A 244 0.85 -6.74 -8.45
C GLN A 244 0.40 -7.84 -9.41
N ILE A 245 1.30 -8.74 -9.82
CA ILE A 245 0.95 -9.90 -10.66
C ILE A 245 -0.01 -10.84 -9.92
N PHE A 246 0.26 -11.14 -8.64
CA PHE A 246 -0.65 -11.93 -7.81
C PHE A 246 -2.04 -11.28 -7.70
N THR A 247 -2.07 -9.96 -7.53
CA THR A 247 -3.30 -9.17 -7.42
C THR A 247 -4.11 -9.21 -8.71
N PHE A 248 -3.52 -8.80 -9.83
CA PHE A 248 -4.27 -8.51 -11.05
C PHE A 248 -4.36 -9.67 -12.04
N ALA A 249 -3.37 -10.57 -12.09
CA ALA A 249 -3.32 -11.63 -13.10
C ALA A 249 -3.67 -13.02 -12.54
N ILE A 250 -3.26 -13.33 -11.31
CA ILE A 250 -3.32 -14.70 -10.77
C ILE A 250 -4.48 -14.90 -9.78
N SER A 251 -5.06 -13.81 -9.25
CA SER A 251 -6.06 -13.87 -8.17
C SER A 251 -7.23 -14.83 -8.42
N ASP A 252 -7.82 -14.83 -9.62
CA ASP A 252 -8.93 -15.73 -9.96
C ASP A 252 -8.54 -17.21 -10.00
N ALA A 253 -7.35 -17.52 -10.52
CA ALA A 253 -6.80 -18.87 -10.53
C ALA A 253 -6.55 -19.40 -9.10
N ILE A 254 -6.09 -18.54 -8.19
CA ILE A 254 -5.92 -18.88 -6.77
C ILE A 254 -7.27 -19.09 -6.10
N CYS A 255 -8.23 -18.19 -6.33
CA CYS A 255 -9.54 -18.28 -5.71
C CYS A 255 -10.30 -19.54 -6.13
N THR A 256 -10.31 -19.86 -7.42
CA THR A 256 -10.92 -21.09 -7.94
C THR A 256 -10.17 -22.34 -7.49
N GLY A 257 -8.83 -22.33 -7.53
CA GLY A 257 -7.99 -23.45 -7.10
C GLY A 257 -8.08 -23.78 -5.61
N THR A 258 -8.33 -22.78 -4.77
CA THR A 258 -8.49 -22.95 -3.31
C THR A 258 -9.94 -23.11 -2.86
N LYS A 259 -10.88 -23.33 -3.79
CA LYS A 259 -12.31 -23.46 -3.50
C LYS A 259 -12.86 -22.25 -2.72
N GLN A 260 -12.54 -21.04 -3.19
CA GLN A 260 -13.04 -19.76 -2.66
C GLN A 260 -12.59 -19.47 -1.21
N MET A 261 -11.44 -20.01 -0.77
CA MET A 261 -10.92 -19.76 0.57
C MET A 261 -9.98 -18.56 0.65
N ILE A 262 -9.13 -18.37 -0.37
CA ILE A 262 -8.15 -17.28 -0.45
C ILE A 262 -8.12 -16.73 -1.87
N ASP A 263 -7.75 -15.46 -2.03
CA ASP A 263 -7.49 -14.85 -3.34
C ASP A 263 -6.01 -14.41 -3.45
N GLY A 264 -5.66 -13.68 -4.51
CA GLY A 264 -4.30 -13.18 -4.71
C GLY A 264 -3.86 -12.10 -3.72
N LYS A 265 -4.78 -11.49 -2.96
CA LYS A 265 -4.51 -10.35 -2.08
C LYS A 265 -3.58 -10.71 -0.92
N VAL A 266 -3.75 -11.89 -0.32
CA VAL A 266 -2.87 -12.36 0.77
C VAL A 266 -1.39 -12.42 0.34
N PHE A 267 -1.12 -12.90 -0.87
CA PHE A 267 0.25 -12.94 -1.41
C PHE A 267 0.77 -11.55 -1.74
N ALA A 268 -0.10 -10.68 -2.28
CA ALA A 268 0.24 -9.30 -2.54
C ALA A 268 0.59 -8.54 -1.25
N THR A 269 -0.13 -8.78 -0.16
CA THR A 269 0.15 -8.21 1.17
C THR A 269 1.49 -8.68 1.70
N LEU A 270 1.77 -9.98 1.62
CA LEU A 270 3.05 -10.54 2.02
C LEU A 270 4.21 -9.89 1.24
N LEU A 271 4.09 -9.85 -0.08
CA LEU A 271 5.12 -9.32 -0.96
C LEU A 271 5.27 -7.79 -0.83
N THR A 272 4.20 -7.07 -0.52
CA THR A 272 4.25 -5.64 -0.19
C THR A 272 5.01 -5.42 1.11
N PHE A 273 4.78 -6.26 2.13
CA PHE A 273 5.56 -6.21 3.37
C PHE A 273 7.03 -6.56 3.14
N VAL A 274 7.35 -7.55 2.31
CA VAL A 274 8.73 -7.85 1.91
C VAL A 274 9.37 -6.63 1.23
N GLY A 275 8.64 -5.95 0.35
CA GLY A 275 9.06 -4.69 -0.27
C GLY A 275 9.37 -3.61 0.78
N TYR A 276 8.46 -3.39 1.73
CA TYR A 276 8.65 -2.47 2.85
C TYR A 276 9.87 -2.82 3.72
N ALA A 277 10.05 -4.10 4.06
CA ALA A 277 11.21 -4.55 4.84
C ALA A 277 12.53 -4.34 4.06
N CYS A 278 12.52 -4.57 2.75
CA CYS A 278 13.67 -4.28 1.89
C CYS A 278 13.99 -2.78 1.82
N VAL A 279 12.97 -1.91 1.79
CA VAL A 279 13.16 -0.45 1.88
C VAL A 279 13.78 -0.06 3.22
N TYR A 280 13.34 -0.64 4.33
CA TYR A 280 13.97 -0.44 5.64
C TYR A 280 15.42 -0.92 5.66
N MET A 281 15.70 -2.11 5.12
CA MET A 281 17.06 -2.65 5.03
C MET A 281 17.96 -1.79 4.15
N PHE A 282 17.44 -1.29 3.02
CA PHE A 282 18.12 -0.33 2.17
C PHE A 282 18.48 0.94 2.95
N TRP A 283 17.50 1.55 3.64
CA TRP A 283 17.73 2.74 4.46
C TRP A 283 18.74 2.47 5.58
N SER A 284 18.66 1.31 6.24
CA SER A 284 19.58 0.91 7.30
C SER A 284 21.01 0.79 6.78
N ASP A 285 21.23 0.17 5.62
CA ASP A 285 22.55 -0.09 5.03
C ASP A 285 23.21 1.20 4.50
N ILE A 286 22.44 2.18 4.02
CA ILE A 286 22.98 3.48 3.58
C ILE A 286 23.21 4.47 4.74
N THR A 287 22.70 4.19 5.94
CA THR A 287 22.82 5.04 7.14
C THR A 287 23.64 4.40 8.26
N GLU A 288 24.08 3.16 8.07
CA GLU A 288 25.10 2.54 8.92
C GLU A 288 26.45 3.11 8.49
N ASP A 289 26.92 4.07 9.27
CA ASP A 289 28.34 4.39 9.32
C ASP A 289 29.09 3.13 9.81
N GLU A 290 30.19 2.76 9.18
CA GLU A 290 31.10 1.71 9.64
C GLU A 290 31.84 2.18 10.91
N TRP A 291 31.14 2.32 12.04
CA TRP A 291 31.78 2.55 13.35
C TRP A 291 32.55 1.31 13.82
N ASP A 292 32.12 0.13 13.37
CA ASP A 292 32.73 -1.16 13.71
C ASP A 292 34.16 -1.30 13.14
N ASP A 293 34.49 -0.60 12.05
CA ASP A 293 35.85 -0.56 11.48
C ASP A 293 36.87 0.21 12.36
N PHE A 294 36.39 0.97 13.35
CA PHE A 294 37.24 1.69 14.31
C PHE A 294 37.45 0.93 15.63
N GLU A 295 36.64 -0.09 15.95
CA GLU A 295 36.86 -0.94 17.14
C GLU A 295 38.04 -1.90 16.92
N ASP A 296 38.36 -2.26 15.68
CA ASP A 296 39.54 -3.06 15.33
C ASP A 296 40.86 -2.24 15.26
N GLN A 297 40.83 -0.94 15.57
CA GLN A 297 42.00 -0.05 15.52
C GLN A 297 42.56 0.38 16.89
N PHE A 298 42.05 -0.19 18.00
CA PHE A 298 42.56 0.08 19.36
C PHE A 298 42.88 -1.19 20.15
#